data_AF-A0A537TCL4-F1
#
_entry.id   AF-A0A537TCL4-F1
#
_cell.length_a   1.000
_cell.length_b   1.000
_cell.length_c   1.000
_cell.angle_alpha   90.00
_cell.angle_beta   90.00
_cell.angle_gamma   90.00
#
_symmetry.space_group_name_H-M   'P 1'
#
loop_
_entity.id
_entity.type
_entity.pdbx_description
1 polymer ?
#
loop_
_entity_poly.entity_id
_entity_poly.type
_entity_poly.pdbx_seq_one_letter_code
_entity_poly.pdbx_strand_id
1 'polypeptide(L)'
;MKTLLALIGVLAILAAIAAAVFFFGGFYSVAATVDDPPSVKWALAQIRLASIRRHATEMPSGSLEDPSMVQAGARAFSERGCVNCHGAPGVNWAKFSEGLRPDPPDLKDLVNDRRPQDLFWVVRNGIHMTGMPSFGLVEVPDQEIWTIVAFLKKLPNVSEADFKAWSGKP
;
A
#
# COMPACT_ATOMS: atom_id res chain seq x y z
N MET A 1 -15.14 -21.65 -39.46
CA MET A 1 -13.93 -21.38 -38.64
C MET A 1 -13.18 -20.12 -39.10
N LYS A 2 -12.80 -19.98 -40.39
CA LYS A 2 -12.08 -18.79 -40.89
C LYS A 2 -12.84 -17.47 -40.69
N THR A 3 -14.16 -17.45 -40.95
CA THR A 3 -15.03 -16.28 -40.76
C THR A 3 -15.17 -15.89 -39.28
N LEU A 4 -15.26 -16.87 -38.38
CA LEU A 4 -15.32 -16.64 -36.92
C LEU A 4 -14.01 -16.04 -36.41
N LEU A 5 -12.87 -16.57 -36.83
CA LEU A 5 -11.55 -16.02 -36.44
C LEU A 5 -11.33 -14.62 -36.99
N ALA A 6 -11.76 -14.35 -38.24
CA ALA A 6 -11.71 -13.01 -38.82
C ALA A 6 -12.58 -12.02 -38.04
N LEU A 7 -13.79 -12.43 -37.63
CA LEU A 7 -14.67 -11.61 -36.80
C LEU A 7 -14.05 -11.29 -35.43
N ILE A 8 -13.48 -12.30 -34.76
CA ILE A 8 -12.77 -12.10 -33.47
C ILE A 8 -11.60 -11.12 -33.65
N GLY A 9 -10.82 -11.27 -34.72
CA GLY A 9 -9.71 -10.38 -35.02
C GLY A 9 -10.15 -8.93 -35.21
N VAL A 10 -11.21 -8.70 -36.01
CA VAL A 10 -11.76 -7.35 -36.22
C VAL A 10 -12.27 -6.76 -34.90
N LEU A 11 -13.02 -7.53 -34.10
CA LEU A 11 -13.53 -7.06 -32.81
C LEU A 11 -12.39 -6.72 -31.84
N ALA A 12 -11.33 -7.51 -31.80
CA ALA A 12 -10.15 -7.23 -30.96
C ALA A 12 -9.45 -5.94 -31.38
N ILE A 13 -9.29 -5.69 -32.68
CA ILE A 13 -8.71 -4.45 -33.21
C ILE A 13 -9.60 -3.25 -32.85
N LEU A 14 -10.91 -3.35 -33.07
CA LEU A 14 -11.85 -2.27 -32.71
C LEU A 14 -11.82 -1.97 -31.21
N ALA A 15 -11.76 -3.00 -30.36
CA ALA A 15 -11.63 -2.82 -28.91
C ALA A 15 -10.31 -2.14 -28.52
N ALA A 16 -9.19 -2.51 -29.16
CA ALA A 16 -7.89 -1.88 -28.93
C ALA A 16 -7.89 -0.40 -29.33
N ILE A 17 -8.48 -0.07 -30.48
CA ILE A 17 -8.64 1.31 -30.94
C ILE A 17 -9.51 2.11 -29.97
N ALA A 18 -10.65 1.54 -29.53
CA ALA A 18 -11.54 2.19 -28.57
C ALA A 18 -10.84 2.46 -27.23
N ALA A 19 -10.06 1.50 -26.72
CA ALA A 19 -9.27 1.70 -25.51
C ALA A 19 -8.21 2.80 -25.69
N ALA A 20 -7.51 2.81 -26.83
CA ALA A 20 -6.53 3.86 -27.12
C ALA A 20 -7.18 5.25 -27.18
N VAL A 21 -8.32 5.39 -27.87
CA VAL A 21 -9.09 6.64 -27.91
C VAL A 21 -9.52 7.06 -26.50
N PHE A 22 -9.98 6.13 -25.68
CA PHE A 22 -10.41 6.43 -24.31
C PHE A 22 -9.25 6.95 -23.43
N PHE A 23 -8.13 6.23 -23.38
CA PHE A 23 -7.01 6.59 -22.50
C PHE A 23 -6.18 7.78 -23.01
N PHE A 24 -5.95 7.88 -24.33
CA PHE A 24 -5.12 8.95 -24.90
C PHE A 24 -5.94 10.14 -25.41
N GLY A 25 -7.25 10.01 -25.56
CA GLY A 25 -8.15 11.10 -25.95
C GLY A 25 -8.62 11.98 -24.79
N GLY A 26 -8.17 11.72 -23.55
CA GLY A 26 -8.51 12.52 -22.37
C GLY A 26 -9.85 12.16 -21.71
N PHE A 27 -10.49 11.06 -22.11
CA PHE A 27 -11.74 10.60 -21.48
C PHE A 27 -11.50 9.96 -20.10
N TYR A 28 -10.30 9.43 -19.86
CA TYR A 28 -9.87 8.99 -18.54
C TYR A 28 -9.33 10.17 -17.74
N SER A 29 -10.12 10.64 -16.77
CA SER A 29 -9.67 11.69 -15.85
C SER A 29 -8.63 11.13 -14.88
N VAL A 30 -7.51 11.86 -14.72
CA VAL A 30 -6.48 11.57 -13.71
C VAL A 30 -6.67 12.41 -12.44
N ALA A 31 -7.75 13.19 -12.35
CA ALA A 31 -8.03 14.03 -11.19
C ALA A 31 -8.41 13.17 -9.98
N ALA A 32 -7.74 13.39 -8.83
CA ALA A 32 -8.05 12.71 -7.58
C ALA A 32 -9.46 12.98 -7.02
N THR A 33 -10.20 13.93 -7.60
CA THR A 33 -11.59 14.21 -7.26
C THR A 33 -12.58 13.22 -7.87
N VAL A 34 -12.14 12.36 -8.78
CA VAL A 34 -12.97 11.36 -9.48
C VAL A 34 -12.41 9.98 -9.22
N ASP A 35 -13.29 9.02 -8.93
CA ASP A 35 -12.88 7.63 -8.75
C ASP A 35 -12.59 6.96 -10.09
N ASP A 36 -11.60 6.07 -10.09
CA ASP A 36 -11.33 5.19 -11.22
C ASP A 36 -12.58 4.34 -11.56
N PRO A 37 -12.84 4.08 -12.85
CA PRO A 37 -13.87 3.13 -13.26
C PRO A 37 -13.71 1.79 -12.51
N PRO A 38 -14.81 1.14 -12.08
CA PRO A 38 -14.73 -0.07 -11.24
C PRO A 38 -13.84 -1.18 -11.81
N SER A 39 -13.84 -1.37 -13.13
CA SER A 39 -12.99 -2.34 -13.81
C SER A 39 -11.50 -2.00 -13.71
N VAL A 40 -11.16 -0.72 -13.84
CA VAL A 40 -9.77 -0.22 -13.71
C VAL A 40 -9.31 -0.34 -12.26
N LYS A 41 -10.13 0.13 -11.30
CA LYS A 41 -9.85 0.00 -9.86
C LYS A 41 -9.60 -1.46 -9.46
N TRP A 42 -10.46 -2.38 -9.91
CA TRP A 42 -10.30 -3.81 -9.67
C TRP A 42 -9.00 -4.36 -10.29
N ALA A 43 -8.72 -4.04 -11.56
CA ALA A 43 -7.54 -4.53 -12.25
C ALA A 43 -6.26 -4.05 -11.57
N LEU A 44 -6.17 -2.76 -11.21
CA LEU A 44 -5.03 -2.19 -10.50
C LEU A 44 -4.82 -2.85 -9.14
N ALA A 45 -5.89 -3.14 -8.39
CA ALA A 45 -5.80 -3.86 -7.13
C ALA A 45 -5.25 -5.29 -7.31
N GLN A 46 -5.71 -6.03 -8.32
CA GLN A 46 -5.21 -7.39 -8.59
C GLN A 46 -3.75 -7.39 -9.05
N ILE A 47 -3.38 -6.48 -9.95
CA ILE A 47 -2.00 -6.32 -10.43
C ILE A 47 -1.06 -6.02 -9.25
N ARG A 48 -1.47 -5.09 -8.37
CA ARG A 48 -0.70 -4.74 -7.16
C ARG A 48 -0.48 -5.95 -6.27
N LEU A 49 -1.54 -6.68 -5.94
CA LEU A 49 -1.43 -7.86 -5.07
C LEU A 49 -0.58 -8.98 -5.68
N ALA A 50 -0.74 -9.24 -6.98
CA ALA A 50 0.08 -10.22 -7.69
C ALA A 50 1.56 -9.83 -7.70
N SER A 51 1.86 -8.54 -7.95
CA SER A 51 3.23 -8.01 -7.94
C SER A 51 3.88 -8.13 -6.56
N ILE A 52 3.20 -7.68 -5.50
CA ILE A 52 3.72 -7.79 -4.12
C ILE A 52 4.03 -9.25 -3.81
N ARG A 53 3.09 -10.17 -4.02
CA ARG A 53 3.29 -11.60 -3.71
C ARG A 53 4.47 -12.22 -4.47
N ARG A 54 4.74 -11.74 -5.69
CA ARG A 54 5.83 -12.24 -6.55
C ARG A 54 7.21 -11.78 -6.08
N HIS A 55 7.31 -10.60 -5.48
CA HIS A 55 8.58 -9.95 -5.16
C HIS A 55 8.91 -9.91 -3.66
N ALA A 56 7.91 -9.99 -2.78
CA ALA A 56 8.07 -10.05 -1.33
C ALA A 56 8.70 -11.38 -0.89
N THR A 57 10.03 -11.42 -0.83
CA THR A 57 10.82 -12.63 -0.57
C THR A 57 11.70 -12.51 0.67
N GLU A 58 11.87 -11.30 1.18
CA GLU A 58 12.68 -10.97 2.33
C GLU A 58 12.03 -11.50 3.61
N MET A 59 12.85 -12.02 4.51
CA MET A 59 12.41 -12.60 5.79
C MET A 59 13.04 -11.82 6.95
N PRO A 60 12.33 -11.69 8.09
CA PRO A 60 12.89 -11.04 9.26
C PRO A 60 14.06 -11.84 9.82
N SER A 61 15.07 -11.13 10.32
CA SER A 61 16.24 -11.71 10.99
C SER A 61 15.94 -12.20 12.42
N GLY A 62 14.80 -11.82 12.99
CA GLY A 62 14.40 -12.14 14.37
C GLY A 62 12.88 -12.27 14.55
N SER A 63 12.44 -12.40 15.79
CA SER A 63 11.02 -12.54 16.13
C SER A 63 10.29 -11.20 16.03
N LEU A 64 9.19 -11.16 15.27
CA LEU A 64 8.31 -9.99 15.18
C LEU A 64 7.46 -9.78 16.43
N GLU A 65 7.44 -10.75 17.36
CA GLU A 65 6.72 -10.65 18.64
C GLU A 65 7.61 -10.11 19.77
N ASP A 66 8.88 -9.83 19.50
CA ASP A 66 9.78 -9.22 20.49
C ASP A 66 9.25 -7.84 20.91
N PRO A 67 8.94 -7.62 22.20
CA PRO A 67 8.43 -6.33 22.68
C PRO A 67 9.33 -5.15 22.32
N SER A 68 10.65 -5.33 22.33
CA SER A 68 11.59 -4.27 21.97
C SER A 68 11.49 -3.88 20.49
N MET A 69 11.29 -4.85 19.60
CA MET A 69 11.06 -4.60 18.19
C MET A 69 9.72 -3.91 17.93
N VAL A 70 8.66 -4.32 18.63
CA VAL A 70 7.33 -3.69 18.51
C VAL A 70 7.38 -2.24 18.97
N GLN A 71 8.04 -1.95 20.10
CA GLN A 71 8.17 -0.59 20.62
C GLN A 71 9.02 0.29 19.70
N ALA A 72 10.16 -0.22 19.22
CA ALA A 72 10.99 0.48 18.24
C ALA A 72 10.22 0.74 16.94
N GLY A 73 9.38 -0.21 16.52
CA GLY A 73 8.50 -0.08 15.36
C GLY A 73 7.43 0.98 15.51
N ALA A 74 6.81 1.09 16.69
CA ALA A 74 5.83 2.14 16.98
C ALA A 74 6.46 3.53 16.90
N ARG A 75 7.68 3.71 17.44
CA ARG A 75 8.45 4.94 17.28
C ARG A 75 8.76 5.22 15.81
N ALA A 76 9.34 4.25 15.09
CA ALA A 76 9.68 4.42 13.69
C ALA A 76 8.44 4.75 12.83
N PHE A 77 7.31 4.07 13.06
CA PHE A 77 6.04 4.35 12.38
C PHE A 77 5.57 5.81 12.57
N SER A 78 5.74 6.35 13.79
CA SER A 78 5.42 7.74 14.08
C SER A 78 6.44 8.71 13.45
N GLU A 79 7.73 8.49 13.65
CA GLU A 79 8.81 9.37 13.19
C GLU A 79 8.92 9.44 11.66
N ARG A 80 8.65 8.32 10.98
CA ARG A 80 8.63 8.24 9.50
C ARG A 80 7.33 8.77 8.90
N GLY A 81 6.40 9.25 9.72
CA GLY A 81 5.18 9.93 9.27
C GLY A 81 4.10 8.99 8.73
N CYS A 82 4.17 7.69 9.00
CA CYS A 82 3.13 6.74 8.58
C CYS A 82 1.76 7.11 9.17
N VAL A 83 1.77 7.66 10.39
CA VAL A 83 0.59 8.21 11.09
C VAL A 83 -0.13 9.30 10.30
N ASN A 84 0.57 10.04 9.44
CA ASN A 84 -0.04 11.13 8.67
C ASN A 84 -1.04 10.62 7.64
N CYS A 85 -0.83 9.42 7.10
CA CYS A 85 -1.70 8.85 6.07
C CYS A 85 -2.59 7.73 6.62
N HIS A 86 -2.09 6.93 7.57
CA HIS A 86 -2.79 5.75 8.08
C HIS A 86 -3.41 5.95 9.47
N GLY A 87 -3.10 7.05 10.16
CA GLY A 87 -3.44 7.23 11.57
C GLY A 87 -2.70 6.24 12.48
N ALA A 88 -3.07 6.25 13.75
CA ALA A 88 -2.64 5.29 14.77
C ALA A 88 -3.65 5.29 15.95
N PRO A 89 -3.56 4.38 16.93
CA PRO A 89 -4.36 4.46 18.15
C PRO A 89 -4.24 5.85 18.81
N GLY A 90 -5.37 6.55 18.95
CA GLY A 90 -5.42 7.92 19.50
C GLY A 90 -4.89 9.03 18.59
N VAL A 91 -4.50 8.71 17.35
CA VAL A 91 -3.97 9.68 16.38
C VAL A 91 -4.76 9.61 15.08
N ASN A 92 -5.50 10.68 14.78
CA ASN A 92 -6.17 10.84 13.49
C ASN A 92 -5.13 11.02 12.37
N TRP A 93 -5.42 10.50 11.19
CA TRP A 93 -4.65 10.84 9.99
C TRP A 93 -4.70 12.33 9.71
N ALA A 94 -3.70 12.83 8.99
CA ALA A 94 -3.63 14.22 8.59
C ALA A 94 -4.70 14.54 7.55
N LYS A 95 -5.30 15.74 7.62
CA LYS A 95 -6.41 16.14 6.73
C LYS A 95 -6.10 16.04 5.24
N PHE A 96 -4.85 16.26 4.84
CA PHE A 96 -4.46 16.15 3.42
C PHE A 96 -4.56 14.71 2.89
N SER A 97 -4.43 13.69 3.75
CA SER A 97 -4.45 12.29 3.33
C SER A 97 -5.80 11.84 2.78
N GLU A 98 -6.90 12.53 3.17
CA GLU A 98 -8.25 12.34 2.63
C GLU A 98 -8.36 12.73 1.14
N GLY A 99 -7.39 13.50 0.63
CA GLY A 99 -7.29 13.87 -0.78
C GLY A 99 -6.51 12.87 -1.64
N LEU A 100 -5.90 11.85 -1.05
CA LEU A 100 -5.14 10.85 -1.81
C LEU A 100 -6.08 9.94 -2.60
N ARG A 101 -5.64 9.49 -3.78
CA ARG A 101 -6.26 8.41 -4.54
C ARG A 101 -5.20 7.43 -5.01
N PRO A 102 -5.35 6.12 -4.77
CA PRO A 102 -6.36 5.52 -3.89
C PRO A 102 -6.18 5.98 -2.43
N ASP A 103 -7.26 5.88 -1.65
CA ASP A 103 -7.23 6.21 -0.22
C ASP A 103 -6.24 5.29 0.52
N PRO A 104 -5.48 5.81 1.50
CA PRO A 104 -4.68 4.96 2.38
C PRO A 104 -5.60 3.99 3.13
N PRO A 105 -5.30 2.67 3.15
CA PRO A 105 -6.11 1.72 3.90
C PRO A 105 -5.98 1.94 5.41
N ASP A 106 -7.04 1.60 6.15
CA ASP A 106 -6.93 1.37 7.59
C ASP A 106 -6.05 0.13 7.82
N LEU A 107 -4.93 0.34 8.48
CA LEU A 107 -3.96 -0.72 8.72
C LEU A 107 -4.45 -1.73 9.76
N LYS A 108 -5.36 -1.37 10.68
CA LYS A 108 -5.89 -2.32 11.67
C LYS A 108 -6.64 -3.47 11.03
N ASP A 109 -7.36 -3.18 9.94
CA ASP A 109 -8.13 -4.17 9.19
C ASP A 109 -7.25 -4.96 8.22
N LEU A 110 -6.21 -4.34 7.66
CA LEU A 110 -5.40 -4.92 6.59
C LEU A 110 -4.31 -5.88 7.12
N VAL A 111 -3.63 -5.52 8.21
CA VAL A 111 -2.33 -6.14 8.57
C VAL A 111 -2.42 -7.61 9.00
N ASN A 112 -3.58 -8.05 9.50
CA ASN A 112 -3.77 -9.46 9.90
C ASN A 112 -3.79 -10.40 8.68
N ASP A 113 -4.35 -9.94 7.56
CA ASP A 113 -4.49 -10.71 6.33
C ASP A 113 -3.26 -10.66 5.41
N ARG A 114 -2.19 -9.99 5.86
CA ARG A 114 -0.93 -9.85 5.12
C ARG A 114 0.19 -10.64 5.78
N ARG A 115 1.00 -11.27 4.93
CA ARG A 115 2.24 -11.93 5.36
C ARG A 115 3.26 -10.85 5.75
N PRO A 116 4.13 -11.07 6.74
CA PRO A 116 5.12 -10.08 7.13
C PRO A 116 6.00 -9.57 5.99
N GLN A 117 6.44 -10.47 5.10
CA GLN A 117 7.23 -10.11 3.92
C GLN A 117 6.46 -9.21 2.94
N ASP A 118 5.14 -9.36 2.84
CA ASP A 118 4.32 -8.47 1.99
C ASP A 118 4.30 -7.06 2.57
N LEU A 119 4.15 -6.94 3.89
CA LEU A 119 4.20 -5.65 4.59
C LEU A 119 5.58 -4.99 4.46
N PHE A 120 6.66 -5.77 4.68
CA PHE A 120 8.03 -5.31 4.51
C PHE A 120 8.26 -4.77 3.10
N TRP A 121 7.89 -5.54 2.08
CA TRP A 121 8.08 -5.15 0.69
C TRP A 121 7.33 -3.85 0.36
N VAL A 122 6.10 -3.70 0.86
CA VAL A 122 5.29 -2.50 0.63
C VAL A 122 5.88 -1.28 1.34
N VAL A 123 6.33 -1.39 2.59
CA VAL A 123 6.99 -0.27 3.29
C VAL A 123 8.30 0.08 2.59
N ARG A 124 9.14 -0.90 2.27
CA ARG A 124 10.44 -0.67 1.65
C ARG A 124 10.34 -0.03 0.27
N ASN A 125 9.41 -0.48 -0.57
CA ASN A 125 9.35 -0.06 -1.96
C ASN A 125 8.27 1.02 -2.23
N GLY A 126 7.36 1.24 -1.29
CA GLY A 126 6.16 2.03 -1.54
C GLY A 126 5.24 1.35 -2.55
N ILE A 127 4.25 2.10 -3.03
CA ILE A 127 3.37 1.64 -4.11
C ILE A 127 3.36 2.69 -5.20
N HIS A 128 3.88 2.31 -6.37
CA HIS A 128 3.88 3.16 -7.55
C HIS A 128 2.47 3.64 -7.92
N MET A 129 2.37 4.89 -8.42
CA MET A 129 1.10 5.56 -8.75
C MET A 129 0.15 5.70 -7.55
N THR A 130 0.70 5.92 -6.36
CA THR A 130 -0.05 6.26 -5.14
C THR A 130 0.72 7.29 -4.32
N GLY A 131 0.11 7.79 -3.24
CA GLY A 131 0.81 8.63 -2.26
C GLY A 131 1.79 7.89 -1.34
N MET A 132 1.94 6.57 -1.45
CA MET A 132 2.81 5.78 -0.57
C MET A 132 4.27 5.79 -1.07
N PRO A 133 5.21 6.46 -0.36
CA PRO A 133 6.59 6.58 -0.81
C PRO A 133 7.39 5.30 -0.59
N SER A 134 8.54 5.21 -1.26
CA SER A 134 9.53 4.16 -1.03
C SER A 134 10.47 4.56 0.12
N PHE A 135 10.38 3.86 1.25
CA PHE A 135 11.28 4.10 2.38
C PHE A 135 12.71 3.60 2.13
N GLY A 136 12.89 2.61 1.26
CA GLY A 136 14.21 2.15 0.82
C GLY A 136 14.93 3.17 -0.07
N LEU A 137 14.21 3.95 -0.90
CA LEU A 137 14.82 5.01 -1.71
C LEU A 137 15.24 6.24 -0.90
N VAL A 138 14.63 6.46 0.27
CA VAL A 138 15.09 7.48 1.25
C VAL A 138 15.99 6.86 2.33
N GLU A 139 16.60 5.71 2.00
CA GLU A 139 17.69 5.09 2.76
C GLU A 139 17.32 4.66 4.20
N VAL A 140 16.06 4.32 4.46
CA VAL A 140 15.67 3.68 5.74
C VAL A 140 16.25 2.26 5.78
N PRO A 141 17.01 1.89 6.82
CA PRO A 141 17.59 0.55 6.92
C PRO A 141 16.52 -0.54 6.99
N ASP A 142 16.75 -1.67 6.31
CA ASP A 142 15.83 -2.81 6.31
C ASP A 142 15.50 -3.29 7.74
N GLN A 143 16.47 -3.24 8.67
CA GLN A 143 16.24 -3.61 10.07
C GLN A 143 15.20 -2.70 10.76
N GLU A 144 15.19 -1.41 10.46
CA GLU A 144 14.18 -0.47 10.97
C GLU A 144 12.83 -0.71 10.30
N ILE A 145 12.81 -1.05 9.01
CA ILE A 145 11.55 -1.44 8.33
C ILE A 145 10.96 -2.70 8.99
N TRP A 146 11.78 -3.67 9.38
CA TRP A 146 11.31 -4.85 10.10
C TRP A 146 10.73 -4.54 11.48
N THR A 147 11.23 -3.51 12.20
CA THR A 147 10.57 -3.07 13.44
C THR A 147 9.20 -2.49 13.15
N ILE A 148 9.05 -1.68 12.09
CA ILE A 148 7.74 -1.19 11.63
C ILE A 148 6.80 -2.37 11.35
N VAL A 149 7.26 -3.41 10.65
CA VAL A 149 6.44 -4.61 10.37
C VAL A 149 6.03 -5.33 11.67
N ALA A 150 6.95 -5.46 12.64
CA ALA A 150 6.62 -6.03 13.96
C ALA A 150 5.50 -5.23 14.64
N PHE A 151 5.60 -3.90 14.65
CA PHE A 151 4.54 -3.04 15.16
C PHE A 151 3.23 -3.20 14.39
N LEU A 152 3.26 -3.24 13.05
CA LEU A 152 2.06 -3.43 12.22
C LEU A 152 1.34 -4.74 12.56
N LYS A 153 2.06 -5.83 12.80
CA LYS A 153 1.44 -7.11 13.21
C LYS A 153 0.78 -7.02 14.58
N LYS A 154 1.24 -6.13 15.47
CA LYS A 154 0.63 -5.91 16.79
C LYS A 154 -0.49 -4.85 16.78
N LEU A 155 -0.43 -3.91 15.84
CA LEU A 155 -1.26 -2.69 15.74
C LEU A 155 -2.75 -2.88 16.07
N PRO A 156 -3.46 -3.92 15.61
CA PRO A 156 -4.89 -4.10 15.91
C PRO A 156 -5.20 -4.19 17.41
N ASN A 157 -4.22 -4.60 18.22
CA ASN A 157 -4.37 -4.82 19.66
C ASN A 157 -3.63 -3.77 20.51
N VAL A 158 -3.07 -2.73 19.90
CA VAL A 158 -2.32 -1.68 20.62
C VAL A 158 -3.29 -0.63 21.15
N SER A 159 -3.22 -0.35 22.46
CA SER A 159 -4.00 0.72 23.07
C SER A 159 -3.41 2.10 22.73
N GLU A 160 -4.23 3.16 22.86
CA GLU A 160 -3.74 4.54 22.73
C GLU A 160 -2.63 4.84 23.75
N ALA A 161 -2.75 4.35 24.98
CA ALA A 161 -1.76 4.55 26.03
C ALA A 161 -0.41 3.89 25.67
N ASP A 162 -0.45 2.65 25.16
CA ASP A 162 0.74 1.93 24.70
C ASP A 162 1.41 2.63 23.53
N PHE A 163 0.64 2.99 22.49
CA PHE A 163 1.18 3.69 21.34
C PHE A 163 1.86 5.00 21.76
N LYS A 164 1.21 5.80 22.61
CA LYS A 164 1.76 7.05 23.12
C LYS A 164 3.05 6.83 23.92
N ALA A 165 3.12 5.76 24.73
CA ALA A 165 4.31 5.44 25.51
C ALA A 165 5.49 5.01 24.62
N TRP A 166 5.23 4.28 23.55
CA TRP A 166 6.28 3.76 22.65
C TRP A 166 6.71 4.76 21.59
N SER A 167 5.79 5.62 21.12
CA SER A 167 6.05 6.58 20.03
C SER A 167 6.65 7.90 20.49
N GLY A 168 6.58 8.22 21.79
CA GLY A 168 7.20 9.41 22.36
C GLY A 168 8.71 9.39 22.17
N LYS A 169 9.31 10.57 21.93
CA LYS A 169 10.77 10.74 22.08
C LYS A 169 11.15 10.45 23.54
N PRO A 170 12.32 9.85 23.81
CA PRO A 170 12.76 9.63 25.18
C PRO A 170 12.93 10.97 25.91
#